data_AF-A0A1T4V2A7-F1
#
_entry.id   AF-A0A1T4V2A7-F1
#
_cell.length_a   1.000
_cell.length_b   1.000
_cell.length_c   1.000
_cell.angle_alpha   90.00
_cell.angle_beta   90.00
_cell.angle_gamma   90.00
#
_symmetry.space_group_name_H-M   'P 1'
#
loop_
_entity.id
_entity.type
_entity.pdbx_description
1 polymer ?
#
loop_
_entity_poly.entity_id
_entity_poly.type
_entity_poly.pdbx_seq_one_letter_code
_entity_poly.pdbx_strand_id
1 'polypeptide(L)'
;MNYTELIDTFGNRIGIDGLAFSRQGSCSVSFDDDELIFELNGNRLFVISDIDIAEDESEALHRVMLEGNHFGHKTGFSCLGLDRRTGSYTLSRVFEGEIEIETFMKEIELFVRALRYWKQYLNGGTTEQKEEFSFSTNVIFP
;
A
#
# COMPACT_ATOMS: atom_id res chain seq x y z
N MET A 1 -21.30 -1.50 1.15
CA MET A 1 -20.98 -2.09 -0.18
C MET A 1 -20.09 -3.31 0.03
N ASN A 2 -20.25 -4.39 -0.73
CA ASN A 2 -19.32 -5.53 -0.64
C ASN A 2 -18.02 -5.26 -1.42
N TYR A 3 -16.95 -6.02 -1.18
CA TYR A 3 -15.66 -5.74 -1.84
C TYR A 3 -15.66 -5.94 -3.36
N THR A 4 -16.51 -6.82 -3.89
CA THR A 4 -16.63 -6.99 -5.35
C THR A 4 -17.19 -5.74 -6.01
N GLU A 5 -18.27 -5.19 -5.45
CA GLU A 5 -18.87 -3.92 -5.90
C GLU A 5 -17.91 -2.74 -5.69
N LEU A 6 -17.15 -2.75 -4.59
CA LEU A 6 -16.16 -1.72 -4.28
C LEU A 6 -15.05 -1.67 -5.32
N ILE A 7 -14.50 -2.83 -5.70
CA ILE A 7 -13.42 -2.93 -6.69
C ILE A 7 -13.91 -2.55 -8.09
N ASP A 8 -15.12 -2.96 -8.49
CA ASP A 8 -15.69 -2.52 -9.76
C ASP A 8 -15.91 -1.01 -9.79
N THR A 9 -16.49 -0.45 -8.71
CA THR A 9 -16.68 1.00 -8.58
C THR A 9 -15.34 1.74 -8.59
N PHE A 10 -14.33 1.22 -7.90
CA PHE A 10 -12.97 1.75 -7.90
C PHE A 10 -12.37 1.76 -9.30
N GLY A 11 -12.45 0.64 -10.03
CA GLY A 11 -12.00 0.54 -11.42
C GLY A 11 -12.62 1.62 -12.31
N ASN A 12 -13.95 1.74 -12.27
CA ASN A 12 -14.67 2.77 -13.02
C ASN A 12 -14.23 4.20 -12.65
N ARG A 13 -13.94 4.47 -11.37
CA ARG A 13 -13.44 5.78 -10.90
C ARG A 13 -12.05 6.13 -11.45
N ILE A 14 -11.19 5.13 -11.66
CA ILE A 14 -9.83 5.32 -12.19
C ILE A 14 -9.75 5.08 -13.71
N GLY A 15 -10.88 4.88 -14.39
CA GLY A 15 -10.95 4.68 -15.84
C GLY A 15 -10.58 3.27 -16.31
N ILE A 16 -10.67 2.26 -15.43
CA ILE A 16 -10.48 0.85 -15.75
C ILE A 16 -11.85 0.15 -15.72
N ASP A 17 -12.43 0.01 -16.91
CA ASP A 17 -13.72 -0.67 -17.06
C ASP A 17 -13.59 -2.18 -16.80
N GLY A 18 -14.50 -2.72 -15.98
CA GLY A 18 -14.58 -4.16 -15.72
C GLY A 18 -13.50 -4.72 -14.81
N LEU A 19 -12.89 -3.88 -13.95
CA LEU A 19 -12.00 -4.35 -12.90
C LEU A 19 -12.77 -5.27 -11.94
N ALA A 20 -12.37 -6.54 -11.89
CA ALA A 20 -13.04 -7.55 -11.09
C ALA A 20 -12.06 -8.59 -10.57
N PHE A 21 -12.38 -9.18 -9.42
CA PHE A 21 -11.63 -10.32 -8.90
C PHE A 21 -11.69 -11.52 -9.86
N SER A 22 -10.55 -12.19 -9.99
CA SER A 22 -10.45 -13.50 -10.62
C SER A 22 -11.19 -14.57 -9.81
N ARG A 23 -11.27 -15.78 -10.35
CA ARG A 23 -11.83 -16.94 -9.61
C ARG A 23 -11.04 -17.28 -8.34
N GLN A 24 -9.79 -16.86 -8.28
CA GLN A 24 -8.90 -17.03 -7.13
C GLN A 24 -9.08 -15.90 -6.10
N GLY A 25 -9.96 -14.93 -6.35
CA GLY A 25 -10.23 -13.82 -5.44
C GLY A 25 -9.22 -12.68 -5.55
N SER A 26 -8.49 -12.55 -6.66
CA SER A 26 -7.47 -11.50 -6.84
C SER A 26 -7.62 -10.71 -8.13
N CYS A 27 -7.24 -9.44 -8.11
CA CYS A 27 -7.02 -8.61 -9.30
C CYS A 27 -5.87 -7.63 -9.03
N SER A 28 -5.34 -6.99 -10.07
CA SER A 28 -4.34 -5.95 -9.90
C SER A 28 -4.60 -4.74 -10.79
N VAL A 29 -4.05 -3.60 -10.38
CA VAL A 29 -4.01 -2.35 -11.15
C VAL A 29 -2.60 -1.81 -11.10
N SER A 30 -2.17 -1.13 -12.15
CA SER A 30 -0.86 -0.47 -12.20
C SER A 30 -1.05 1.04 -12.33
N PHE A 31 -0.38 1.79 -11.46
CA PHE A 31 -0.23 3.24 -11.55
C PHE A 31 1.22 3.55 -11.90
N ASP A 32 1.47 3.90 -13.16
CA ASP A 32 2.85 4.00 -13.70
C ASP A 32 3.61 2.66 -13.50
N ASP A 33 4.64 2.64 -12.66
CA ASP A 33 5.45 1.46 -12.30
C ASP A 33 5.04 0.84 -10.94
N ASP A 34 3.90 1.25 -10.38
CA ASP A 34 3.38 0.77 -9.10
C ASP A 34 2.21 -0.18 -9.29
N GLU A 35 2.45 -1.49 -9.15
CA GLU A 35 1.40 -2.51 -9.16
C GLU A 35 0.76 -2.66 -7.77
N LEU A 36 -0.55 -2.49 -7.70
CA LEU A 36 -1.37 -2.80 -6.54
C LEU A 36 -2.16 -4.07 -6.80
N ILE A 37 -1.91 -5.09 -5.98
CA ILE A 37 -2.64 -6.36 -5.99
C ILE A 37 -3.73 -6.29 -4.92
N PHE A 38 -4.96 -6.53 -5.33
CA PHE A 38 -6.12 -6.71 -4.46
C PHE A 38 -6.38 -8.19 -4.29
N GLU A 39 -6.42 -8.67 -3.05
CA GLU A 39 -6.72 -10.07 -2.73
C GLU A 39 -7.84 -10.16 -1.69
N LEU A 40 -8.89 -10.92 -2.03
CA LEU A 40 -10.00 -11.20 -1.15
C LEU A 40 -9.76 -12.52 -0.40
N ASN A 41 -9.70 -12.45 0.92
CA ASN A 41 -9.58 -13.62 1.78
C ASN A 41 -10.68 -13.58 2.86
N GLY A 42 -11.74 -14.37 2.65
CA GLY A 42 -12.95 -14.31 3.46
C GLY A 42 -13.62 -12.94 3.33
N ASN A 43 -13.78 -12.25 4.46
CA ASN A 43 -14.38 -10.91 4.54
C ASN A 43 -13.32 -9.80 4.69
N ARG A 44 -12.12 -10.03 4.17
CA ARG A 44 -10.99 -9.10 4.26
C ARG A 44 -10.46 -8.82 2.87
N LEU A 45 -10.25 -7.54 2.58
CA LEU A 45 -9.59 -7.10 1.37
C LEU A 45 -8.15 -6.72 1.70
N PHE A 46 -7.21 -7.44 1.12
CA PHE A 46 -5.80 -7.12 1.16
C PHE A 46 -5.44 -6.26 -0.04
N VAL A 47 -4.64 -5.23 0.20
CA VAL A 47 -3.94 -4.44 -0.83
C VAL A 47 -2.46 -4.69 -0.61
N ILE A 48 -1.78 -5.18 -1.63
CA ILE A 48 -0.38 -5.63 -1.55
C ILE A 48 0.39 -5.02 -2.72
N SER A 49 1.62 -4.60 -2.47
CA SER A 49 2.56 -4.23 -3.51
C SER A 49 3.95 -4.67 -3.10
N ASP A 50 4.73 -5.09 -4.09
CA ASP A 50 6.19 -5.20 -3.95
C ASP A 50 6.78 -3.78 -3.93
N ILE A 51 7.76 -3.58 -3.04
CA ILE A 51 8.53 -2.35 -2.94
C ILE A 51 9.79 -2.52 -3.77
N ASP A 52 10.63 -3.49 -3.42
CA ASP A 52 11.87 -3.81 -4.12
C ASP A 52 12.37 -5.21 -3.76
N ILE A 53 13.38 -5.69 -4.48
CA ILE A 53 14.15 -6.87 -4.11
C ILE A 53 14.93 -6.58 -2.82
N ALA A 54 14.90 -7.52 -1.87
CA ALA A 54 15.61 -7.41 -0.60
C ALA A 54 17.11 -7.72 -0.75
N GLU A 55 17.84 -6.87 -1.48
CA GLU A 55 19.30 -7.02 -1.62
C GLU A 55 20.07 -6.66 -0.34
N ASP A 56 19.60 -5.63 0.39
CA ASP A 56 20.13 -5.24 1.70
C ASP A 56 19.26 -5.81 2.82
N GLU A 57 19.63 -6.96 3.39
CA GLU A 57 18.95 -7.55 4.56
C GLU A 57 19.57 -7.12 5.91
N SER A 58 20.24 -5.97 5.96
CA SER A 58 20.93 -5.52 7.18
C SER A 58 19.98 -5.33 8.37
N GLU A 59 20.50 -5.57 9.57
CA GLU A 59 19.76 -5.28 10.82
C GLU A 59 19.37 -3.80 10.91
N ALA A 60 20.21 -2.91 10.38
CA ALA A 60 19.94 -1.47 10.37
C ALA A 60 18.69 -1.14 9.55
N LEU A 61 18.57 -1.69 8.33
CA LEU A 61 17.38 -1.47 7.50
C LEU A 61 16.13 -2.08 8.14
N HIS A 62 16.22 -3.33 8.62
CA HIS A 62 15.10 -3.98 9.29
C HIS A 62 14.63 -3.21 10.54
N ARG A 63 15.54 -2.59 11.29
CA ARG A 63 15.19 -1.72 12.42
C ARG A 63 14.40 -0.50 11.95
N VAL A 64 14.80 0.15 10.86
CA VAL A 64 14.06 1.28 10.28
C VAL A 64 12.67 0.85 9.82
N MET A 65 12.54 -0.32 9.18
CA MET A 65 11.23 -0.85 8.78
C MET A 65 10.33 -1.14 9.99
N LEU A 66 10.87 -1.75 11.05
CA LEU A 66 10.13 -2.00 12.30
C LEU A 66 9.69 -0.69 12.98
N GLU A 67 10.55 0.33 12.99
CA GLU A 67 10.21 1.67 13.47
C GLU A 67 9.09 2.32 12.63
N GLY A 68 9.12 2.12 11.31
CA GLY A 68 8.04 2.53 10.41
C GLY A 68 6.69 1.90 10.75
N ASN A 69 6.71 0.60 11.09
CA ASN A 69 5.53 -0.17 11.45
C ASN A 69 4.96 0.17 12.84
N HIS A 70 5.74 0.71 13.78
CA HIS A 70 5.35 0.81 15.21
C HIS A 70 3.97 1.46 15.45
N PHE A 71 3.62 2.51 14.68
CA PHE A 71 2.27 3.11 14.66
C PHE A 71 1.64 3.14 13.26
N GLY A 72 2.34 2.64 12.24
CA GLY A 72 1.89 2.66 10.85
C GLY A 72 1.80 4.06 10.21
N HIS A 73 2.03 5.16 10.94
CA HIS A 73 1.96 6.51 10.36
C HIS A 73 2.94 6.72 9.21
N LYS A 74 4.16 6.15 9.31
CA LYS A 74 5.20 6.24 8.26
C LYS A 74 4.95 5.31 7.07
N THR A 75 3.93 4.47 7.13
CA THR A 75 3.58 3.48 6.10
C THR A 75 2.17 3.72 5.56
N GLY A 76 1.54 4.86 5.86
CA GLY A 76 0.16 5.11 5.46
C GLY A 76 -0.83 4.10 6.04
N PHE A 77 -0.61 3.69 7.29
CA PHE A 77 -1.33 2.62 8.00
C PHE A 77 -1.22 1.23 7.34
N SER A 78 -0.16 1.02 6.57
CA SER A 78 0.19 -0.27 5.97
C SER A 78 1.26 -0.98 6.81
N CYS A 79 1.51 -2.24 6.50
CA CYS A 79 2.55 -3.05 7.10
C CYS A 79 3.67 -3.29 6.07
N LEU A 80 4.90 -2.97 6.47
CA LEU A 80 6.10 -3.39 5.76
C LEU A 80 6.40 -4.86 6.07
N GLY A 81 6.67 -5.63 5.04
CA GLY A 81 6.98 -7.05 5.13
C GLY A 81 8.16 -7.46 4.25
N LEU A 82 8.51 -8.74 4.37
CA LEU A 82 9.46 -9.45 3.52
C LEU A 82 8.79 -10.73 3.03
N ASP A 83 8.47 -10.83 1.73
CA ASP A 83 8.02 -12.09 1.13
C ASP A 83 9.26 -12.95 0.84
N ARG A 84 9.47 -13.98 1.67
CA ARG A 84 10.60 -14.92 1.51
C ARG A 84 10.53 -15.74 0.22
N ARG A 85 9.34 -15.89 -0.37
CA ARG A 85 9.17 -16.69 -1.60
C ARG A 85 9.70 -15.92 -2.81
N THR A 86 9.49 -14.61 -2.87
CA THR A 86 9.97 -13.74 -3.95
C THR A 86 11.31 -13.09 -3.63
N GLY A 87 11.66 -12.99 -2.34
CA GLY A 87 12.82 -12.23 -1.88
C GLY A 87 12.59 -10.72 -1.95
N SER A 88 11.33 -10.27 -1.84
CA SER A 88 10.96 -8.86 -2.00
C SER A 88 10.49 -8.25 -0.70
N TYR A 89 10.88 -6.99 -0.47
CA TYR A 89 10.21 -6.14 0.50
C TYR A 89 8.83 -5.77 -0.02
N THR A 90 7.83 -5.80 0.86
CA THR A 90 6.42 -5.60 0.50
C THR A 90 5.77 -4.55 1.37
N LEU A 91 4.76 -3.88 0.81
CA LEU A 91 3.81 -3.07 1.55
C LEU A 91 2.44 -3.74 1.47
N SER A 92 1.77 -3.88 2.60
CA SER A 92 0.45 -4.53 2.64
C SER A 92 -0.51 -3.80 3.56
N ARG A 93 -1.78 -3.75 3.20
CA ARG A 93 -2.85 -3.18 4.04
C ARG A 93 -4.08 -4.06 3.98
N VAL A 94 -4.79 -4.14 5.10
CA VAL A 94 -6.06 -4.88 5.20
C VAL A 94 -7.21 -3.91 5.45
N PHE A 95 -8.30 -4.12 4.72
CA PHE A 95 -9.59 -3.50 4.97
C PHE A 95 -10.54 -4.58 5.51
N GLU A 96 -11.27 -4.22 6.56
CA GLU A 96 -12.31 -5.06 7.17
C GLU A 96 -13.61 -4.27 7.26
N GLY A 97 -14.72 -4.97 7.02
CA GLY A 97 -16.06 -4.36 7.09
C GLY A 97 -16.40 -3.49 5.87
N GLU A 98 -17.50 -2.76 5.99
CA GLU A 98 -17.97 -1.89 4.92
C GLU A 98 -17.13 -0.61 4.87
N ILE A 99 -16.74 -0.23 3.66
CA ILE A 99 -16.02 1.02 3.38
C ILE A 99 -16.72 1.76 2.25
N GLU A 100 -16.87 3.06 2.41
CA GLU A 100 -17.39 3.95 1.38
C GLU A 100 -16.34 4.19 0.30
N ILE A 101 -16.78 4.30 -0.96
CA ILE A 101 -15.87 4.45 -2.11
C ILE A 101 -14.93 5.65 -1.95
N GLU A 102 -15.42 6.79 -1.46
CA GLU A 102 -14.60 7.99 -1.27
C GLU A 102 -13.53 7.81 -0.18
N THR A 103 -13.82 7.01 0.84
CA THR A 103 -12.83 6.65 1.86
C THR A 103 -11.83 5.69 1.25
N PHE A 104 -12.27 4.64 0.55
CA PHE A 104 -11.38 3.69 -0.11
C PHE A 104 -10.39 4.38 -1.07
N MET A 105 -10.86 5.31 -1.90
CA MET A 105 -10.01 6.09 -2.80
C MET A 105 -8.89 6.83 -2.06
N LYS A 106 -9.20 7.50 -0.95
CA LYS A 106 -8.20 8.21 -0.12
C LYS A 106 -7.20 7.24 0.50
N GLU A 107 -7.67 6.07 0.92
CA GLU A 107 -6.80 5.06 1.53
C GLU A 107 -5.87 4.41 0.50
N ILE A 108 -6.31 4.24 -0.74
CA ILE A 108 -5.46 3.81 -1.86
C ILE A 108 -4.45 4.91 -2.23
N GLU A 109 -4.85 6.17 -2.28
CA GLU A 109 -3.91 7.28 -2.49
C GLU A 109 -2.81 7.30 -1.41
N LEU A 110 -3.22 7.14 -0.14
CA LEU A 110 -2.29 7.06 0.99
C LEU A 110 -1.34 5.86 0.87
N PHE A 111 -1.86 4.70 0.45
CA PHE A 111 -1.07 3.50 0.21
C PHE A 111 -0.03 3.71 -0.90
N VAL A 112 -0.42 4.28 -2.04
CA VAL A 112 0.49 4.56 -3.16
C VAL A 112 1.58 5.56 -2.75
N ARG A 113 1.23 6.58 -1.97
CA ARG A 113 2.22 7.54 -1.43
C ARG A 113 3.23 6.86 -0.50
N ALA A 114 2.77 5.98 0.38
CA ALA A 114 3.64 5.20 1.25
C ALA A 114 4.54 4.25 0.43
N LEU A 115 3.98 3.57 -0.56
CA LEU A 115 4.73 2.69 -1.46
C LEU A 115 5.87 3.44 -2.15
N ARG A 116 5.58 4.59 -2.78
CA ARG A 116 6.57 5.42 -3.46
C ARG A 116 7.66 5.92 -2.53
N TYR A 117 7.29 6.35 -1.31
CA TYR A 117 8.26 6.73 -0.28
C TYR A 117 9.24 5.59 0.03
N TRP A 118 8.72 4.38 0.27
CA TRP A 118 9.57 3.24 0.62
C TRP A 118 10.41 2.74 -0.57
N LYS A 119 9.87 2.75 -1.79
CA LYS A 119 10.64 2.48 -3.01
C LYS A 119 11.84 3.43 -3.13
N GLN A 120 11.60 4.72 -2.92
CA GLN A 120 12.66 5.73 -2.95
C GLN A 120 13.65 5.59 -1.79
N TYR A 121 13.17 5.26 -0.60
CA TYR A 121 14.02 5.06 0.58
C TYR A 121 15.02 3.94 0.36
N LEU A 122 14.57 2.80 -0.17
CA LEU A 122 15.39 1.62 -0.44
C LEU A 122 16.37 1.83 -1.61
N ASN A 123 15.94 2.54 -2.65
CA ASN A 123 16.79 2.86 -3.81
C ASN A 123 17.80 4.00 -3.57
N GLY A 124 18.00 4.43 -2.32
CA GLY A 124 19.02 5.42 -1.97
C GLY A 124 18.65 6.86 -2.31
N GLY A 125 17.36 7.21 -2.39
CA GLY A 125 16.90 8.58 -2.58
C GLY A 125 17.51 9.56 -1.57
N THR A 126 17.76 10.80 -1.99
CA THR A 126 18.44 11.81 -1.17
C THR A 126 17.61 12.26 0.04
N THR A 127 18.30 12.65 1.12
CA THR A 127 17.69 13.05 2.40
C THR A 127 16.66 14.18 2.27
N GLU A 128 16.86 15.10 1.31
CA GLU A 128 15.97 16.24 1.04
C GLU A 128 14.59 15.79 0.50
N GLN A 129 14.53 14.66 -0.21
CA GLN A 129 13.27 14.09 -0.72
C GLN A 129 12.51 13.27 0.33
N LYS A 130 13.21 12.83 1.40
CA LYS A 130 12.63 12.06 2.51
C LYS A 130 11.83 12.93 3.48
N GLU A 131 12.06 14.25 3.52
CA GLU A 131 11.34 15.20 4.37
C GLU A 131 10.04 15.72 3.74
N GLU A 132 9.98 15.86 2.40
CA GLU A 132 8.80 16.35 1.68
C GLU A 132 7.62 15.36 1.72
N PHE A 133 7.91 14.06 1.87
CA PHE A 133 6.93 12.98 2.05
C PHE A 133 6.54 12.74 3.51
N SER A 134 6.99 13.58 4.45
CA SER A 134 6.46 13.59 5.81
C SER A 134 4.93 13.71 5.75
N PHE A 135 4.23 12.69 6.28
CA PHE A 135 2.79 12.72 6.47
C PHE A 135 2.46 13.87 7.43
N SER A 136 2.32 15.09 6.89
CA SER A 136 1.99 16.28 7.65
C SER A 136 0.56 16.15 8.15
N THR A 137 0.39 15.50 9.30
CA THR A 137 -0.80 15.63 10.13
C THR A 137 -0.76 17.00 10.80
N ASN A 138 -1.01 18.05 10.03
CA ASN A 138 -1.50 19.31 10.59
C ASN A 138 -2.96 19.11 11.00
N VAL A 139 -3.19 18.30 12.02
CA VAL A 139 -4.46 18.26 12.75
C VAL A 139 -4.29 19.23 13.92
N ILE A 140 -4.63 20.50 13.67
CA ILE A 140 -4.88 21.46 14.75
C ILE A 140 -6.23 21.05 15.34
N PHE A 141 -6.21 20.42 16.52
CA PHE A 141 -7.43 20.29 17.32
C PHE A 141 -7.81 21.67 17.89
N PRO A 142 -9.10 22.07 17.85
CA PRO A 142 -9.58 23.21 18.63
C PRO A 142 -9.53 22.92 20.14
#